data_AF-A0A975S328-F1
#
_entry.id   AF-A0A975S328-F1
#
_cell.length_a   1.000
_cell.length_b   1.000
_cell.length_c   1.000
_cell.angle_alpha   90.00
_cell.angle_beta   90.00
_cell.angle_gamma   90.00
#
_symmetry.space_group_name_H-M   'P 1'
#
loop_
_entity.id
_entity.type
_entity.pdbx_description
1 polymer ?
#
loop_
_entity_poly.entity_id
_entity_poly.type
_entity_poly.pdbx_seq_one_letter_code
_entity_poly.pdbx_strand_id
1 'polypeptide(L)'
;MTMEPSVIRQGLETIGMGPVRLNCALEGAELFGSAGLLNSLELVQFITALCELTRIDVEDFIHGGPEGLQGIFANVTALGSFLGTRLSMAMEA
;
A
#
# COMPACT_ATOMS: atom_id res chain seq x y z
N MET A 1 -9.55 13.23 9.22
CA MET A 1 -8.25 12.81 9.80
C MET A 1 -7.69 11.75 8.87
N THR A 2 -6.92 12.16 7.86
CA THR A 2 -6.37 11.27 6.82
C THR A 2 -5.14 10.56 7.39
N MET A 3 -5.36 9.42 8.06
CA MET A 3 -4.31 8.55 8.62
C MET A 3 -3.62 7.69 7.54
N GLU A 4 -4.19 7.64 6.33
CA GLU A 4 -3.77 6.78 5.22
C GLU A 4 -2.38 7.12 4.64
N PRO A 5 -2.01 8.39 4.36
CA PRO A 5 -0.70 8.70 3.79
C PRO A 5 0.46 8.42 4.75
N SER A 6 0.25 8.49 6.07
CA SER A 6 1.29 8.19 7.06
C SER A 6 1.67 6.71 7.11
N VAL A 7 0.71 5.80 7.03
CA VAL A 7 0.96 4.35 7.07
C VAL A 7 1.66 3.88 5.79
N ILE A 8 1.19 4.34 4.64
CA ILE A 8 1.78 4.03 3.34
C ILE A 8 3.24 4.50 3.29
N ARG A 9 3.48 5.75 3.71
CA ARG A 9 4.83 6.31 3.80
C ARG A 9 5.72 5.48 4.73
N GLN A 10 5.23 5.16 5.93
CA GLN A 10 6.00 4.39 6.90
C GLN A 10 6.34 2.99 6.39
N GLY A 11 5.41 2.30 5.71
CA GLY A 11 5.69 1.01 5.10
C GLY A 11 6.74 1.09 3.99
N LEU A 12 6.72 2.14 3.17
CA LEU A 12 7.74 2.38 2.12
C LEU A 12 9.11 2.69 2.73
N GLU A 13 9.16 3.46 3.82
CA GLU A 13 10.38 3.73 4.58
C GLU A 13 10.93 2.43 5.22
N THR A 14 10.07 1.56 5.76
CA THR A 14 10.44 0.27 6.37
C THR A 14 11.15 -0.67 5.41
N ILE A 15 10.72 -0.72 4.13
CA ILE A 15 11.40 -1.54 3.12
C ILE A 15 12.69 -0.92 2.57
N GLY A 16 13.09 0.24 3.10
CA GLY A 16 14.32 0.93 2.69
C GLY A 16 14.17 1.74 1.40
N MET A 17 12.96 2.17 1.05
CA MET A 17 12.77 3.04 -0.12
C MET A 17 13.50 4.38 0.09
N GLY A 18 14.43 4.69 -0.82
CA GLY A 18 15.17 5.94 -0.77
C GLY A 18 14.28 7.19 -0.95
N PRO A 19 14.73 8.37 -0.47
CA PRO A 19 13.90 9.57 -0.38
C PRO A 19 13.35 10.07 -1.72
N VAL A 20 14.09 9.89 -2.82
CA VAL A 20 13.64 10.28 -4.17
C VAL A 20 12.48 9.41 -4.63
N ARG A 21 12.61 8.08 -4.53
CA ARG A 21 11.54 7.13 -4.88
C ARG A 21 10.32 7.31 -3.99
N LEU A 22 10.54 7.57 -2.70
CA LEU A 22 9.47 7.87 -1.75
C LEU A 22 8.70 9.13 -2.15
N ASN A 23 9.39 10.21 -2.55
CA ASN A 23 8.71 11.42 -3.02
C ASN A 23 7.88 11.13 -4.28
N CYS A 24 8.44 10.41 -5.25
CA CYS A 24 7.70 10.02 -6.46
C CYS A 24 6.44 9.20 -6.11
N ALA A 25 6.55 8.24 -5.19
CA ALA A 25 5.40 7.47 -4.73
C ALA A 25 4.31 8.37 -4.13
N LEU A 26 4.69 9.28 -3.23
CA LEU A 26 3.77 10.23 -2.59
C LEU A 26 3.17 11.26 -3.57
N GLU A 27 3.85 11.55 -4.67
CA GLU A 27 3.34 12.38 -5.78
C GLU A 27 2.38 11.62 -6.72
N GLY A 28 2.15 10.32 -6.48
CA GLY A 28 1.19 9.51 -7.22
C GLY A 28 1.79 8.65 -8.33
N ALA A 29 3.12 8.45 -8.33
CA ALA A 29 3.75 7.50 -9.25
C ALA A 29 3.22 6.08 -9.04
N GLU A 30 3.34 5.26 -10.10
CA GLU A 30 2.91 3.87 -10.06
C GLU A 30 3.70 3.10 -8.99
N LEU A 31 3.01 2.43 -8.05
CA LEU A 31 3.72 1.64 -7.03
C LEU A 31 4.12 0.27 -7.58
N PHE A 32 3.22 -0.42 -8.27
CA PHE A 32 3.48 -1.73 -8.85
C PHE A 32 2.82 -1.85 -10.23
N GLY A 33 3.58 -2.32 -11.23
CA GLY A 33 3.13 -2.39 -12.61
C GLY A 33 4.29 -2.30 -13.59
N SER A 34 4.01 -1.86 -14.81
CA SER A 34 4.99 -1.86 -15.91
C SER A 34 6.09 -0.81 -15.72
N ALA A 35 5.78 0.29 -15.04
CA ALA A 35 6.72 1.32 -14.64
C ALA A 35 6.70 1.52 -13.10
N GLY A 36 6.27 0.49 -12.37
CA GLY A 36 6.10 0.52 -10.94
C GLY A 36 7.40 0.79 -10.20
N LEU A 37 7.34 1.60 -9.16
CA LEU A 37 8.48 1.87 -8.30
C LEU A 37 8.95 0.60 -7.61
N LEU A 38 8.05 -0.27 -7.17
CA LEU A 38 8.35 -1.51 -6.45
C LEU A 38 8.54 -2.67 -7.44
N ASN A 39 9.61 -3.43 -7.27
CA ASN A 39 9.70 -4.76 -7.86
C ASN A 39 8.90 -5.79 -7.06
N SER A 40 8.78 -7.03 -7.56
CA SER A 40 7.98 -8.08 -6.91
C SER A 40 8.43 -8.42 -5.48
N LEU A 41 9.73 -8.36 -5.19
CA LEU A 41 10.25 -8.60 -3.83
C LEU A 41 9.92 -7.43 -2.90
N GLU A 42 10.17 -6.21 -3.35
CA GLU A 42 9.84 -4.99 -2.61
C GLU A 42 8.33 -4.89 -2.34
N LEU A 43 7.50 -5.33 -3.29
CA LEU A 43 6.05 -5.40 -3.11
C LEU A 43 5.66 -6.36 -1.98
N VAL A 44 6.20 -7.58 -1.95
CA VAL A 44 5.90 -8.56 -0.89
C VAL A 44 6.37 -8.05 0.48
N GLN A 45 7.55 -7.43 0.54
CA GLN A 45 8.06 -6.80 1.75
C GLN A 45 7.16 -5.65 2.20
N PHE A 46 6.66 -4.86 1.24
CA PHE A 46 5.77 -3.73 1.52
C PHE A 46 4.40 -4.19 2.02
N ILE A 47 3.81 -5.22 1.40
CA ILE A 47 2.57 -5.85 1.88
C ILE A 47 2.75 -6.33 3.31
N THR A 48 3.85 -7.05 3.60
CA THR A 48 4.15 -7.51 4.96
C THR A 48 4.21 -6.35 5.95
N ALA A 49 4.92 -5.27 5.60
CA ALA A 49 5.02 -4.09 6.45
C ALA A 49 3.64 -3.42 6.66
N LEU A 50 2.79 -3.36 5.63
CA LEU A 50 1.43 -2.82 5.76
C LEU A 50 0.56 -3.71 6.66
N CYS A 51 0.65 -5.04 6.55
CA CYS A 51 -0.05 -5.96 7.43
C CYS A 51 0.34 -5.74 8.89
N GLU A 52 1.63 -5.56 9.18
CA GLU A 52 2.12 -5.29 10.54
C GLU A 52 1.61 -3.94 11.08
N LEU A 53 1.55 -2.91 10.23
CA LEU A 53 1.13 -1.56 10.61
C LEU A 53 -0.40 -1.42 10.77
N THR A 54 -1.17 -2.16 9.96
CA THR A 54 -2.63 -2.00 9.87
C THR A 54 -3.42 -3.15 10.50
N ARG A 55 -2.76 -4.28 10.78
CA ARG A 55 -3.38 -5.55 11.16
C ARG A 55 -4.36 -6.10 10.11
N ILE A 56 -4.28 -5.63 8.87
CA ILE A 56 -5.01 -6.23 7.75
C ILE A 56 -4.27 -7.49 7.31
N ASP A 57 -5.00 -8.58 7.11
CA ASP A 57 -4.43 -9.84 6.67
C ASP A 57 -3.92 -9.78 5.23
N VAL A 58 -2.86 -10.56 4.94
CA VAL A 58 -2.30 -10.65 3.59
C VAL A 58 -3.34 -11.11 2.57
N GLU A 59 -4.26 -11.99 2.97
CA GLU A 59 -5.33 -12.50 2.10
C GLU A 59 -6.25 -11.38 1.61
N ASP A 60 -6.44 -10.33 2.40
CA ASP A 60 -7.22 -9.15 2.00
C ASP A 60 -6.52 -8.34 0.91
N PHE A 61 -5.20 -8.26 0.90
CA PHE A 61 -4.46 -7.62 -0.19
C PHE A 61 -4.47 -8.45 -1.47
N ILE A 62 -4.54 -9.79 -1.35
CA ILE A 62 -4.53 -10.70 -2.50
C ILE A 62 -5.93 -10.80 -3.14
N HIS A 63 -6.99 -10.91 -2.33
CA HIS A 63 -8.34 -11.20 -2.79
C HIS A 63 -9.32 -10.04 -2.63
N GLY A 64 -8.94 -8.99 -1.91
CA GLY A 64 -9.87 -7.98 -1.43
C GLY A 64 -10.19 -6.85 -2.40
N GLY A 65 -9.50 -6.75 -3.54
CA GLY A 65 -9.71 -5.71 -4.54
C GLY A 65 -10.41 -6.24 -5.80
N PRO A 66 -11.38 -5.51 -6.39
CA PRO A 66 -12.02 -5.89 -7.66
C PRO A 66 -11.03 -6.00 -8.83
N GLU A 67 -9.87 -5.35 -8.71
CA GLU A 67 -8.81 -5.27 -9.71
C GLU A 67 -7.56 -6.08 -9.31
N GLY A 68 -7.64 -6.85 -8.21
CA GLY A 68 -6.50 -7.60 -7.65
C GLY A 68 -5.34 -6.72 -7.18
N LEU A 69 -4.15 -7.33 -7.05
CA LEU A 69 -2.94 -6.66 -6.57
C LEU A 69 -2.56 -5.42 -7.40
N GLN A 70 -2.70 -5.46 -8.73
CA GLN A 70 -2.31 -4.32 -9.56
C GLN A 70 -3.18 -3.08 -9.32
N GLY A 71 -4.49 -3.25 -9.13
CA GLY A 71 -5.37 -2.10 -8.85
C GLY A 71 -5.12 -1.50 -7.46
N ILE A 72 -4.96 -2.36 -6.44
CA ILE A 72 -4.68 -1.91 -5.07
C ILE A 72 -3.35 -1.14 -5.01
N PHE A 73 -2.32 -1.64 -5.70
CA PHE A 73 -0.98 -1.06 -5.73
C PHE A 73 -0.73 -0.20 -6.98
N ALA A 74 -1.78 0.36 -7.59
CA ALA A 74 -1.63 1.26 -8.72
C ALA A 74 -0.91 2.56 -8.31
N ASN A 75 -1.30 3.17 -7.20
CA ASN A 75 -0.64 4.35 -6.62
C ASN A 75 -1.02 4.51 -5.15
N VAL A 76 -0.42 5.49 -4.46
CA VAL A 76 -0.69 5.75 -3.03
C VAL A 76 -2.15 6.11 -2.75
N THR A 77 -2.88 6.69 -3.70
CA THR A 77 -4.30 7.06 -3.54
C THR A 77 -5.21 5.83 -3.60
N ALA A 78 -4.98 4.93 -4.56
CA ALA A 78 -5.68 3.66 -4.66
C ALA A 78 -5.46 2.80 -3.42
N LEU A 79 -4.19 2.68 -3.00
CA LEU A 79 -3.82 1.96 -1.78
C LEU A 79 -4.45 2.60 -0.53
N GLY A 80 -4.43 3.93 -0.42
CA GLY A 80 -5.07 4.64 0.69
C GLY A 80 -6.56 4.34 0.78
N SER A 81 -7.26 4.40 -0.36
CA SER A 81 -8.69 4.10 -0.44
C SER A 81 -9.01 2.66 -0.04
N PHE A 82 -8.18 1.71 -0.46
CA PHE A 82 -8.30 0.30 -0.05
C PHE A 82 -8.13 0.14 1.46
N LEU A 83 -7.05 0.69 2.03
CA LEU A 83 -6.77 0.63 3.46
C LEU A 83 -7.88 1.30 4.27
N GLY A 84 -8.34 2.47 3.85
CA GLY A 84 -9.44 3.20 4.49
C GLY A 84 -10.73 2.37 4.52
N THR A 85 -11.07 1.70 3.41
CA THR A 85 -12.25 0.81 3.33
C THR A 85 -12.11 -0.35 4.31
N ARG A 86 -10.95 -1.00 4.36
CA ARG A 86 -10.72 -2.15 5.25
C ARG A 86 -10.69 -1.80 6.72
N LEU A 87 -10.03 -0.70 7.07
CA LEU A 87 -10.01 -0.21 8.44
C LEU A 87 -11.42 0.21 8.92
N SER A 88 -12.23 0.80 8.04
CA SER A 88 -13.64 1.10 8.36
C SER A 88 -14.44 -0.17 8.64
N MET A 89 -14.33 -1.19 7.77
CA MET A 89 -15.02 -2.47 7.97
C MET A 89 -14.58 -3.18 9.26
N ALA A 90 -13.30 -3.11 9.62
CA ALA A 90 -12.78 -3.70 10.84
C ALA A 90 -13.26 -2.98 12.12
N MET A 91 -13.63 -1.69 12.04
CA MET A 91 -14.20 -0.95 13.17
C MET A 91 -15.70 -1.21 13.38
N GLU A 92 -16.41 -1.67 12.35
CA GLU A 92 -17.85 -1.96 12.41
C GLU A 92 -18.17 -3.41 12.81
N ALA A 93 -17.15 -4.27 12.92
CA ALA A 93 -17.25 -5.67 13.34
C ALA A 93 -16.98 -5.87 14.84
#